data_AF-A0A917TN22-F1
#
_entry.id   AF-A0A917TN22-F1
#
_cell.length_a   1.000
_cell.length_b   1.000
_cell.length_c   1.000
_cell.angle_alpha   90.00
_cell.angle_beta   90.00
_cell.angle_gamma   90.00
#
_symmetry.space_group_name_H-M   'P 1'
#
loop_
_entity.id
_entity.type
_entity.pdbx_description
1 polymer ?
#
loop_
_entity_poly.entity_id
_entity_poly.type
_entity_poly.pdbx_seq_one_letter_code
_entity_poly.pdbx_strand_id
1 'polypeptide(L)'
;MVYDPREGSMTPTAFENFYRTQFGPVVAFLIRFGADPAEAEDAVQSAMMSLLLHPRRIDKPAAWIRVVARNNWLRAMRLRAAAVPAGVSHERLEPPPDHAGPAGDPARHHAEQDVARRAIRSLPPSQREILALVFDGYRPLEIARIIGKRPEAVRSNLALARRSLSQLLIDG
;
A
#
# COMPACT_ATOMS: atom_id res chain seq x y z
N MET A 1 -11.63 -2.29 -26.33
CA MET A 1 -10.16 -2.18 -26.54
C MET A 1 -9.92 -0.84 -27.21
N VAL A 2 -9.43 0.15 -26.47
CA VAL A 2 -9.28 1.54 -26.94
C VAL A 2 -7.79 1.88 -26.85
N TYR A 3 -7.12 1.85 -28.01
CA TYR A 3 -5.72 2.21 -28.19
C TYR A 3 -5.69 3.38 -29.17
N ASP A 4 -5.10 4.51 -28.78
CA ASP A 4 -4.73 5.57 -29.71
C ASP A 4 -3.30 5.28 -30.22
N PRO A 5 -3.12 4.93 -31.51
CA PRO A 5 -1.82 4.59 -32.07
C PRO A 5 -0.85 5.77 -32.17
N ARG A 6 -1.29 7.01 -31.98
CA ARG A 6 -0.48 8.20 -32.21
C ARG A 6 0.30 8.69 -31.00
N GLU A 7 -0.04 8.25 -29.79
CA GLU A 7 0.56 8.78 -28.55
C GLU A 7 1.25 7.74 -27.65
N GLY A 8 1.09 6.44 -27.90
CA GLY A 8 1.72 5.40 -27.07
C GLY A 8 1.33 5.45 -25.58
N SER A 9 0.23 6.14 -25.27
CA SER A 9 -0.17 6.52 -23.92
C SER A 9 -1.66 6.27 -23.67
N MET A 10 -2.07 6.34 -22.40
CA MET A 10 -3.44 6.05 -21.99
C MET A 10 -4.36 7.23 -22.31
N THR A 11 -5.44 7.00 -23.06
CA THR A 11 -6.40 8.06 -23.41
C THR A 11 -7.07 8.66 -22.16
N PRO A 12 -7.61 9.89 -22.21
CA PRO A 12 -8.27 10.51 -21.05
C PRO A 12 -9.39 9.65 -20.45
N THR A 13 -10.24 9.05 -21.28
CA THR A 13 -11.31 8.13 -20.82
C THR A 13 -10.75 6.85 -20.20
N ALA A 14 -9.65 6.31 -20.75
CA ALA A 14 -9.00 5.14 -20.17
C ALA A 14 -8.37 5.47 -18.81
N PHE A 15 -7.77 6.66 -18.67
CA PHE A 15 -7.25 7.16 -17.41
C PHE A 15 -8.36 7.37 -16.37
N GLU A 16 -9.49 7.97 -16.75
CA GLU A 16 -10.62 8.15 -15.81
C GLU A 16 -11.13 6.81 -15.28
N ASN A 17 -11.34 5.83 -16.16
CA ASN A 17 -11.76 4.48 -15.76
C ASN A 17 -10.70 3.81 -14.87
N PHE A 18 -9.42 3.97 -15.20
CA PHE A 18 -8.33 3.46 -14.38
C PHE A 18 -8.31 4.12 -13.00
N TYR A 19 -8.47 5.43 -12.92
CA TYR A 19 -8.54 6.18 -11.67
C TYR A 19 -9.69 5.67 -10.79
N ARG A 20 -10.92 5.64 -11.33
CA ARG A 20 -12.12 5.19 -10.61
C ARG A 20 -11.99 3.76 -10.08
N THR A 21 -11.34 2.87 -10.84
CA THR A 21 -11.22 1.45 -10.46
C THR A 21 -10.01 1.15 -9.58
N GLN A 22 -8.95 1.95 -9.62
CA GLN A 22 -7.70 1.65 -8.89
C GLN A 22 -7.46 2.54 -7.68
N PHE A 23 -8.01 3.75 -7.60
CA PHE A 23 -7.71 4.67 -6.50
C PHE A 23 -7.99 4.04 -5.12
N GLY A 24 -9.24 3.62 -4.87
CA GLY A 24 -9.63 2.99 -3.61
C GLY A 24 -8.84 1.71 -3.27
N PRO A 25 -8.72 0.74 -4.19
CA PRO A 25 -7.94 -0.47 -3.94
C PRO A 25 -6.45 -0.25 -3.68
N VAL A 26 -5.85 0.83 -4.19
CA VAL A 26 -4.44 1.17 -3.92
C VAL A 26 -4.29 1.92 -2.60
N VAL A 27 -5.25 2.79 -2.23
CA VAL A 27 -5.30 3.41 -0.90
C VAL A 27 -5.43 2.33 0.18
N ALA A 28 -6.37 1.39 0.03
CA ALA A 28 -6.53 0.28 0.96
C ALA A 28 -5.28 -0.61 1.07
N PHE A 29 -4.54 -0.78 -0.04
CA PHE A 29 -3.25 -1.48 -0.04
C PHE A 29 -2.20 -0.76 0.80
N LEU A 30 -2.04 0.55 0.64
CA LEU A 30 -1.08 1.32 1.44
C LEU A 30 -1.46 1.37 2.92
N ILE A 31 -2.75 1.43 3.24
CA ILE A 31 -3.23 1.32 4.61
C ILE A 31 -2.84 -0.03 5.22
N ARG A 32 -3.06 -1.14 4.49
CA ARG A 32 -2.58 -2.47 4.91
C ARG A 32 -1.05 -2.54 4.98
N PHE A 33 -0.35 -1.75 4.19
CA PHE A 33 1.11 -1.60 4.25
C PHE A 33 1.57 -0.77 5.46
N GLY A 34 0.68 -0.02 6.10
CA GLY A 34 0.94 0.73 7.33
C GLY A 34 0.88 2.24 7.21
N ALA A 35 0.46 2.78 6.05
CA ALA A 35 0.15 4.20 5.93
C ALA A 35 -1.07 4.56 6.78
N ASP A 36 -1.11 5.80 7.28
CA ASP A 36 -2.38 6.39 7.67
C ASP A 36 -3.24 6.72 6.42
N PRO A 37 -4.55 6.98 6.57
CA PRO A 37 -5.43 7.20 5.42
C PRO A 37 -5.01 8.39 4.55
N ALA A 38 -4.59 9.51 5.16
CA ALA A 38 -4.21 10.72 4.42
C ALA A 38 -2.91 10.50 3.65
N GLU A 39 -1.90 9.89 4.29
CA GLU A 39 -0.66 9.49 3.62
C GLU A 39 -0.90 8.55 2.43
N ALA A 40 -1.83 7.61 2.57
CA ALA A 40 -2.18 6.67 1.53
C ALA A 40 -2.82 7.38 0.33
N GLU A 41 -3.81 8.25 0.58
CA GLU A 41 -4.47 9.04 -0.45
C GLU A 41 -3.48 9.94 -1.19
N ASP A 42 -2.64 10.68 -0.47
CA ASP A 42 -1.62 11.57 -1.04
C ASP A 42 -0.63 10.80 -1.94
N ALA A 43 -0.17 9.63 -1.47
CA ALA A 43 0.77 8.81 -2.22
C ALA A 43 0.16 8.25 -3.51
N VAL A 44 -1.11 7.83 -3.47
CA VAL A 44 -1.86 7.34 -4.64
C VAL A 44 -2.15 8.48 -5.60
N GLN A 45 -2.61 9.62 -5.10
CA GLN A 45 -2.87 10.81 -5.91
C GLN A 45 -1.61 11.27 -6.63
N SER A 46 -0.47 11.33 -5.93
CA SER A 46 0.83 11.66 -6.53
C SER A 46 1.22 10.68 -7.64
N ALA A 47 0.94 9.38 -7.45
CA ALA A 47 1.22 8.36 -8.46
C ALA A 47 0.30 8.49 -9.70
N MET A 48 -1.00 8.77 -9.48
CA MET A 48 -1.96 9.03 -10.56
C MET A 48 -1.60 10.30 -11.34
N MET A 49 -1.21 11.38 -10.65
CA MET A 49 -0.75 12.62 -11.28
C MET A 49 0.51 12.39 -12.11
N SER A 50 1.46 11.58 -11.62
CA SER A 50 2.65 11.22 -12.40
C SER A 50 2.27 10.52 -13.71
N LEU A 51 1.27 9.66 -13.69
CA LEU A 51 0.78 8.96 -14.89
C LEU A 51 0.06 9.90 -15.86
N LEU A 52 -0.72 10.85 -15.33
CA LEU A 52 -1.45 11.83 -16.14
C LEU A 52 -0.51 12.85 -16.80
N LEU A 53 0.48 13.35 -16.05
CA LEU A 53 1.41 14.37 -16.53
C LEU A 53 2.53 13.81 -17.41
N HIS A 54 2.87 12.52 -17.23
CA HIS A 54 3.89 11.84 -18.03
C HIS A 54 3.35 10.53 -18.59
N PRO A 55 2.42 10.60 -19.56
CA PRO A 55 1.81 9.43 -20.15
C PRO A 55 2.87 8.52 -20.78
N ARG A 56 2.77 7.22 -20.51
CA ARG A 56 3.68 6.21 -21.05
C ARG A 56 2.98 4.88 -21.23
N ARG A 57 3.55 4.05 -22.11
CA ARG A 57 3.10 2.66 -22.25
C ARG A 57 3.44 1.88 -20.99
N ILE A 58 2.43 1.27 -20.38
CA ILE A 58 2.58 0.42 -19.20
C ILE A 58 1.82 -0.88 -19.47
N ASP A 59 2.54 -2.00 -19.51
CA ASP A 59 1.93 -3.30 -19.80
C ASP A 59 1.06 -3.81 -18.63
N LYS A 60 1.42 -3.44 -17.40
CA LYS A 60 0.70 -3.82 -16.16
C LYS A 60 0.40 -2.61 -15.28
N PRO A 61 -0.58 -1.77 -15.66
CA PRO A 61 -0.82 -0.49 -14.98
C PRO A 61 -1.25 -0.65 -13.52
N ALA A 62 -2.01 -1.70 -13.18
CA ALA A 62 -2.38 -2.02 -11.79
C ALA A 62 -1.18 -2.41 -10.91
N ALA A 63 -0.17 -3.09 -11.48
CA ALA A 63 1.07 -3.39 -10.75
C ALA A 63 1.97 -2.17 -10.62
N TRP A 64 2.06 -1.40 -11.70
CA TRP A 64 2.83 -0.17 -11.72
C TRP A 64 2.33 0.84 -10.67
N ILE A 65 1.02 1.07 -10.57
CA ILE A 65 0.48 2.05 -9.62
C ILE A 65 0.77 1.69 -8.17
N ARG A 66 0.71 0.40 -7.80
CA ARG A 66 1.05 -0.08 -6.45
C ARG A 66 2.51 0.14 -6.11
N VAL A 67 3.41 -0.13 -7.07
CA VAL A 67 4.85 0.11 -6.90
C VAL A 67 5.14 1.60 -6.71
N VAL A 68 4.58 2.44 -7.59
CA VAL A 68 4.84 3.89 -7.53
C VAL A 68 4.23 4.53 -6.29
N ALA A 69 2.99 4.20 -5.94
CA ALA A 69 2.36 4.70 -4.72
C ALA A 69 3.13 4.27 -3.46
N ARG A 70 3.55 3.00 -3.36
CA ARG A 70 4.41 2.52 -2.26
C ARG A 70 5.74 3.28 -2.20
N ASN A 71 6.39 3.50 -3.34
CA ASN A 71 7.67 4.20 -3.38
C ASN A 71 7.53 5.68 -2.99
N ASN A 72 6.44 6.35 -3.41
CA ASN A 72 6.12 7.72 -3.02
C ASN A 72 5.95 7.82 -1.50
N TRP A 73 5.16 6.91 -0.91
CA TRP A 73 4.95 6.86 0.53
C TRP A 73 6.26 6.61 1.30
N LEU A 74 7.04 5.59 0.92
CA LEU A 74 8.34 5.31 1.55
C LEU A 74 9.32 6.49 1.43
N ARG A 75 9.31 7.21 0.30
CA ARG A 75 10.11 8.42 0.12
C ARG A 75 9.67 9.53 1.08
N ALA A 76 8.37 9.77 1.20
CA ALA A 76 7.83 10.75 2.13
C ALA A 76 8.22 10.43 3.58
N MET A 77 8.10 9.16 4.00
CA MET A 77 8.53 8.74 5.34
C MET A 77 10.02 9.00 5.59
N ARG A 78 10.90 8.67 4.64
CA ARG A 78 12.35 8.90 4.76
C ARG A 78 12.68 10.39 4.88
N LEU A 79 12.02 11.23 4.09
CA LEU A 79 12.21 12.68 4.15
C LEU A 79 11.74 13.26 5.49
N ARG A 80 10.61 12.78 6.03
CA ARG A 80 10.14 13.18 7.37
C ARG A 80 11.13 12.76 8.46
N ALA A 81 11.64 11.53 8.41
CA ALA A 81 12.63 11.06 9.37
C ALA A 81 13.96 11.86 9.28
N ALA A 82 14.36 12.27 8.08
CA ALA A 82 15.56 13.09 7.88
C ALA A 82 15.38 14.57 8.29
N ALA A 83 14.15 15.06 8.36
CA ALA A 83 13.83 16.42 8.80
C ALA A 83 13.83 16.58 10.33
N VAL A 84 13.93 15.48 11.09
CA VAL A 84 14.07 15.51 12.55
C VAL A 84 15.56 15.72 12.90
N PRO A 85 15.92 16.74 13.70
CA PRO A 85 17.31 16.97 14.11
C PRO A 85 17.93 15.73 14.79
N ALA A 86 19.20 15.46 14.49
CA ALA A 86 19.97 14.37 15.10
C ALA A 86 20.02 14.54 16.63
N GLY A 87 19.24 13.73 17.35
CA GLY A 87 19.06 13.83 18.79
C GLY A 87 17.83 13.08 19.30
N VAL A 88 16.88 12.76 18.41
CA VAL A 88 15.76 11.85 18.72
C VAL A 88 16.00 10.53 18.01
N SER A 89 16.55 9.56 18.73
CA SER A 89 16.62 8.17 18.28
C SER A 89 15.19 7.65 18.06
N HIS A 90 14.80 7.44 16.80
CA HIS A 90 13.62 6.66 16.44
C HIS A 90 13.89 5.16 16.70
N GLU A 91 14.15 4.83 17.97
CA GLU A 91 14.00 3.47 18.45
C GLU A 91 12.53 3.34 18.83
N ARG A 92 11.80 2.50 18.09
CA ARG A 92 10.33 2.43 18.00
C ARG A 92 9.68 3.61 17.27
N LEU A 93 9.27 3.34 16.02
CA LEU A 93 8.10 4.01 15.44
C LEU A 93 6.90 3.65 16.35
N GLU A 94 6.63 4.47 17.36
CA GLU A 94 5.33 4.47 18.00
C GLU A 94 4.28 4.79 16.92
N PRO A 95 3.15 4.05 16.91
CA PRO A 95 2.09 4.33 15.95
C PRO A 95 1.53 5.74 16.19
N PRO A 96 1.36 6.57 15.14
CA PRO A 96 0.64 7.82 15.29
C PRO A 96 -0.80 7.54 15.75
N PRO A 97 -1.41 8.45 16.54
CA PRO A 97 -2.75 8.27 17.09
C PRO A 97 -3.79 8.11 15.98
N ASP A 98 -4.83 7.32 16.27
CA ASP A 98 -5.90 7.00 15.32
C ASP A 98 -6.65 8.27 14.88
N HIS A 99 -6.45 8.65 13.61
CA HIS A 99 -7.30 9.61 12.92
C HIS A 99 -8.50 8.90 12.32
N ALA A 100 -9.59 8.82 13.09
CA ALA A 100 -10.90 8.44 12.60
C ALA A 100 -11.51 9.62 11.81
N GLY A 101 -11.58 9.50 10.48
CA GLY A 101 -12.40 10.37 9.64
C GLY A 101 -13.87 9.93 9.68
N PRO A 102 -14.87 10.84 9.60
CA PRO A 102 -16.27 10.49 9.87
C PRO A 102 -17.02 10.07 8.60
N ALA A 103 -17.77 8.95 8.65
CA ALA A 103 -19.04 8.76 7.93
C ALA A 103 -19.76 7.43 8.28
N GLY A 104 -20.94 7.55 8.90
CA GLY A 104 -22.12 6.68 8.71
C GLY A 104 -22.24 5.37 9.52
N ASP A 105 -23.11 5.36 10.55
CA ASP A 105 -23.44 4.29 11.53
C ASP A 105 -22.77 2.89 11.34
N PRO A 106 -21.58 2.68 11.95
CA PRO A 106 -20.62 1.66 11.50
C PRO A 106 -19.94 0.86 12.65
N ALA A 107 -20.54 0.81 13.84
CA ALA A 107 -19.80 0.52 15.07
C ALA A 107 -19.15 -0.89 15.16
N ARG A 108 -19.80 -1.95 14.63
CA ARG A 108 -19.23 -3.32 14.66
C ARG A 108 -18.24 -3.60 13.53
N HIS A 109 -18.56 -3.15 12.31
CA HIS A 109 -17.64 -3.28 11.18
C HIS A 109 -16.39 -2.44 11.36
N HIS A 110 -16.48 -1.27 12.00
CA HIS A 110 -15.31 -0.49 12.39
C HIS A 110 -14.49 -1.19 13.46
N ALA A 111 -15.11 -1.74 14.51
CA ALA A 111 -14.36 -2.44 15.55
C ALA A 111 -13.56 -3.64 14.99
N GLU A 112 -14.16 -4.45 14.10
CA GLU A 112 -13.48 -5.56 13.43
C GLU A 112 -12.38 -5.08 12.47
N GLN A 113 -12.65 -4.03 11.69
CA GLN A 113 -11.67 -3.41 10.79
C GLN A 113 -10.50 -2.79 11.57
N ASP A 114 -10.75 -2.23 12.75
CA ASP A 114 -9.77 -1.62 13.62
C ASP A 114 -8.89 -2.69 14.28
N VAL A 115 -9.47 -3.79 14.75
CA VAL A 115 -8.71 -4.95 15.26
C VAL A 115 -7.82 -5.52 14.15
N ALA A 116 -8.36 -5.75 12.96
CA ALA A 116 -7.58 -6.22 11.82
C ALA A 116 -6.46 -5.23 11.43
N ARG A 117 -6.75 -3.93 11.43
CA ARG A 117 -5.77 -2.88 11.12
C ARG A 117 -4.66 -2.83 12.17
N ARG A 118 -4.99 -2.93 13.46
CA ARG A 118 -4.02 -2.98 14.57
C ARG A 118 -3.14 -4.22 14.48
N ALA A 119 -3.73 -5.39 14.21
CA ALA A 119 -2.99 -6.64 14.04
C ALA A 119 -2.03 -6.58 12.84
N ILE A 120 -2.46 -6.02 11.70
CA ILE A 120 -1.57 -5.82 10.55
C ILE A 120 -0.44 -4.81 10.86
N ARG A 121 -0.75 -3.76 11.64
CA ARG A 121 0.25 -2.77 12.09
C ARG A 121 1.27 -3.36 13.07
N SER A 122 0.92 -4.35 13.89
CA SER A 122 1.90 -4.97 14.81
C SER A 122 2.83 -5.99 14.12
N LEU A 123 2.55 -6.38 12.88
CA LEU A 123 3.46 -7.24 12.12
C LEU A 123 4.78 -6.55 11.77
N PRO A 124 5.91 -7.30 11.74
CA PRO A 124 7.17 -6.84 11.18
C PRO A 124 7.00 -6.27 9.75
N PRO A 125 7.72 -5.21 9.37
CA PRO A 125 7.53 -4.53 8.09
C PRO A 125 7.55 -5.45 6.86
N SER A 126 8.47 -6.44 6.85
CA SER A 126 8.57 -7.40 5.74
C SER A 126 7.37 -8.36 5.65
N GLN A 127 6.74 -8.71 6.77
CA GLN A 127 5.56 -9.57 6.79
C GLN A 127 4.34 -8.80 6.28
N ARG A 128 4.18 -7.56 6.75
CA ARG A 128 3.11 -6.65 6.35
C ARG A 128 3.16 -6.35 4.85
N GLU A 129 4.35 -6.07 4.32
CA GLU A 129 4.60 -5.85 2.90
C GLU A 129 4.13 -7.03 2.02
N ILE A 130 4.47 -8.25 2.44
CA ILE A 130 4.09 -9.46 1.69
C ILE A 130 2.59 -9.71 1.77
N LEU A 131 1.97 -9.56 2.95
CA LEU A 131 0.52 -9.72 3.11
C LEU A 131 -0.26 -8.72 2.27
N ALA A 132 0.15 -7.44 2.27
CA ALA A 132 -0.52 -6.41 1.49
C ALA A 132 -0.57 -6.77 -0.01
N LEU A 133 0.54 -7.28 -0.56
CA LEU A 133 0.60 -7.73 -1.94
C LEU A 133 -0.20 -9.02 -2.19
N VAL A 134 -0.24 -9.96 -1.24
CA VAL A 134 -1.10 -11.15 -1.37
C VAL A 134 -2.58 -10.76 -1.40
N PHE A 135 -3.01 -9.83 -0.55
CA PHE A 135 -4.39 -9.33 -0.54
C PHE A 135 -4.78 -8.63 -1.85
N ASP A 136 -3.80 -8.07 -2.54
CA ASP A 136 -4.00 -7.45 -3.86
C ASP A 136 -3.93 -8.47 -5.02
N GLY A 137 -3.85 -9.76 -4.72
CA GLY A 137 -3.91 -10.85 -5.70
C GLY A 137 -2.57 -11.27 -6.30
N TYR A 138 -1.44 -10.74 -5.82
CA TYR A 138 -0.12 -11.12 -6.33
C TYR A 138 0.31 -12.50 -5.86
N ARG A 139 0.89 -13.28 -6.76
CA ARG A 139 1.48 -14.59 -6.42
C ARG A 139 2.87 -14.41 -5.79
N PRO A 140 3.36 -15.35 -4.96
CA PRO A 140 4.67 -15.23 -4.31
C PRO A 140 5.84 -14.93 -5.26
N LEU A 141 5.80 -15.47 -6.49
CA LEU A 141 6.81 -15.21 -7.52
C LEU A 141 6.77 -13.76 -8.03
N GLU A 142 5.60 -13.15 -8.12
CA GLU A 142 5.45 -11.76 -8.56
C GLU A 142 5.85 -10.80 -7.43
N ILE A 143 5.47 -11.12 -6.20
CA ILE A 143 5.89 -10.40 -5.00
C ILE A 143 7.42 -10.36 -4.91
N ALA A 144 8.07 -11.51 -5.09
CA ALA A 144 9.53 -11.63 -5.10
C ALA A 144 10.19 -10.62 -6.06
N ARG A 145 9.64 -10.46 -7.26
CA ARG A 145 10.12 -9.47 -8.25
C ARG A 145 9.85 -8.03 -7.81
N ILE A 146 8.68 -7.76 -7.22
CA ILE A 146 8.28 -6.43 -6.75
C ILE A 146 9.19 -5.94 -5.62
N ILE A 147 9.53 -6.81 -4.66
CA ILE A 147 10.26 -6.42 -3.44
C ILE A 147 11.76 -6.80 -3.47
N GLY A 148 12.25 -7.36 -4.58
CA GLY A 148 13.65 -7.73 -4.75
C GLY A 148 14.12 -8.86 -3.82
N LYS A 149 13.26 -9.85 -3.52
CA LYS A 149 13.59 -11.00 -2.66
C LYS A 149 13.48 -12.31 -3.43
N ARG A 150 14.08 -13.39 -2.91
CA ARG A 150 13.93 -14.74 -3.47
C ARG A 150 12.50 -15.27 -3.23
N PRO A 151 11.88 -16.01 -4.18
CA PRO A 151 10.55 -16.59 -3.99
C PRO A 151 10.42 -17.46 -2.73
N GLU A 152 11.47 -18.18 -2.36
CA GLU A 152 11.55 -19.02 -1.16
C GLU A 152 11.44 -18.18 0.11
N ALA A 153 12.13 -17.03 0.13
CA ALA A 153 12.07 -16.06 1.23
C ALA A 153 10.67 -15.46 1.34
N VAL A 154 10.01 -15.15 0.22
CA VAL A 154 8.62 -14.66 0.21
C VAL A 154 7.66 -15.70 0.78
N ARG A 155 7.74 -16.97 0.35
CA ARG A 155 6.87 -18.05 0.84
C ARG A 155 7.06 -18.28 2.34
N SER A 156 8.31 -18.33 2.81
CA SER A 156 8.63 -18.53 4.22
C SER A 156 8.11 -17.37 5.09
N ASN A 157 8.30 -16.14 4.60
CA ASN A 157 7.86 -14.94 5.31
C ASN A 157 6.33 -14.79 5.28
N LEU A 158 5.65 -15.18 4.20
CA LEU A 158 4.19 -15.27 4.16
C LEU A 158 3.63 -16.27 5.19
N ALA A 159 4.26 -17.43 5.35
CA ALA A 159 3.85 -18.40 6.36
C ALA A 159 4.02 -17.84 7.78
N LEU A 160 5.12 -17.12 8.05
CA LEU A 160 5.32 -16.41 9.31
C LEU A 160 4.26 -15.31 9.51
N ALA A 161 4.01 -14.49 8.51
CA ALA A 161 3.03 -13.41 8.55
C ALA A 161 1.62 -13.92 8.87
N ARG A 162 1.20 -15.04 8.26
CA ARG A 162 -0.09 -15.67 8.55
C ARG A 162 -0.17 -16.17 10.00
N ARG A 163 0.89 -16.83 10.50
CA ARG A 163 0.93 -17.30 11.90
C ARG A 163 0.87 -16.15 12.90
N SER A 164 1.67 -15.11 12.69
CA SER A 164 1.68 -13.93 13.56
C SER A 164 0.34 -13.21 13.53
N LEU A 165 -0.28 -13.05 12.35
CA LEU A 165 -1.61 -12.44 12.23
C LEU A 165 -2.68 -13.27 12.94
N SER A 166 -2.66 -14.60 12.81
CA SER A 166 -3.59 -15.48 13.51
C SER A 166 -3.47 -15.36 15.03
N GLN A 167 -2.25 -15.29 15.58
CA GLN A 167 -2.03 -15.11 17.02
C GLN A 167 -2.59 -13.76 17.50
N LEU A 168 -2.26 -12.68 16.79
CA LEU A 168 -2.72 -11.33 17.12
C LEU A 168 -4.24 -11.15 17.07
N LEU A 169 -4.94 -11.94 16.24
CA LEU A 169 -6.40 -11.92 16.16
C LEU A 169 -7.08 -12.86 17.18
N ILE A 170 -6.33 -13.77 17.81
CA ILE A 170 -6.82 -14.63 18.90
C ILE A 170 -6.62 -13.94 20.26
N ASP A 171 -5.52 -13.20 20.41
CA ASP A 171 -5.11 -12.56 21.66
C ASP A 171 -5.71 -11.15 21.88
N GLY A 172 -6.46 -10.60 20.93
CA GLY A 172 -7.03 -9.24 20.95
C GLY A 172 -8.53 -9.21 20.75
#